data_AF-A0A0G4GG16-F1
#
_entry.id   AF-A0A0G4GG16-F1
#
_cell.length_a   1.000
_cell.length_b   1.000
_cell.length_c   1.000
_cell.angle_alpha   90.00
_cell.angle_beta   90.00
_cell.angle_gamma   90.00
#
_symmetry.space_group_name_H-M   'P 1'
#
loop_
_entity.id
_entity.type
_entity.pdbx_description
1 polymer ?
#
loop_
_entity_poly.entity_id
_entity_poly.type
_entity_poly.pdbx_seq_one_letter_code
_entity_poly.pdbx_strand_id
1 'polypeptide(L)'
;MQVSRALTPKMAGTPIGTPGTSFRLISQSGRRPTNEGEAGRRLSREDLILISDYGVWPLFDNSIAKEAGAQWRQVDIDGSRAADRAFWQTMPVNVAKRWGGRMPKVARIWCGHPAGEGAWCLDVISALIEGHTEGRTAMVAEKRTEAERRGEEADIPDGSLTTIAFEAVELNDEDMPSVGRTNPILPLRAHEHVDTLGQLVGSSRCLRVFDVPSTVDQKAEVLEQAGPLANLEDIGVIEVPGDLMTNQQALVLWCTQLQELGSVLVSRGCRRSLKSLKVKFVEPADVGPRIVQFAEALQTFASAVCIGDVPISFTSAAGLFILVTLHSPLFPAAPSPILKTLMRQLADQATVVAVDAAPAPAHPALAIIDQIQPMPQVSTLVLGKRTALAAGTQLASKMPNLRVLSILGGVPMEQALQAIKAIGPERELDLVTASVIWGEGSGDAIDIGEQADGLPCITRLLVDLTVPAGVSDSVEFACLSMRSLLGMDAHTRSLLESAVQILDAAAPAQLGSVEGTIIGCDQDDGKLTIAATHDSG
;
A
#
# COMPACT_ATOMS: atom_id res chain seq x y z
N MET A 1 31.87 -14.75 -9.83
CA MET A 1 33.31 -14.79 -9.47
C MET A 1 33.68 -16.26 -9.29
N GLN A 2 34.60 -16.81 -10.06
CA GLN A 2 34.90 -18.26 -10.03
C GLN A 2 36.38 -18.46 -9.71
N VAL A 3 36.66 -19.13 -8.59
CA VAL A 3 38.02 -19.51 -8.18
C VAL A 3 38.23 -20.97 -8.60
N SER A 4 39.09 -21.22 -9.58
CA SER A 4 39.41 -22.57 -10.05
C SER A 4 40.84 -22.96 -9.67
N ARG A 5 40.98 -24.18 -9.14
CA ARG A 5 42.24 -24.78 -8.69
C ARG A 5 43.02 -25.30 -9.89
N ALA A 6 44.12 -24.65 -10.26
CA ALA A 6 45.02 -25.16 -11.30
C ALA A 6 46.02 -26.16 -10.70
N LEU A 7 46.04 -27.39 -11.22
CA LEU A 7 47.11 -28.36 -10.98
C LEU A 7 48.19 -28.18 -12.06
N THR A 8 49.41 -27.85 -11.66
CA THR A 8 50.55 -27.74 -12.59
C THR A 8 51.17 -29.12 -12.89
N PRO A 9 51.65 -29.37 -14.12
CA PRO A 9 52.35 -30.60 -14.46
C PRO A 9 53.76 -30.62 -13.85
N LYS A 10 54.14 -31.81 -13.38
CA LYS A 10 55.42 -32.13 -12.73
C LYS A 10 56.56 -32.11 -13.77
N MET A 11 57.46 -31.13 -13.71
CA MET A 11 58.76 -31.18 -14.38
C MET A 11 59.87 -31.20 -13.32
N ALA A 12 60.89 -32.04 -13.57
CA ALA A 12 61.84 -32.52 -12.59
C ALA A 12 63.01 -31.54 -12.35
N GLY A 13 63.37 -31.40 -11.06
CA GLY A 13 64.78 -31.29 -10.63
C GLY A 13 65.29 -29.92 -10.16
N THR A 14 64.99 -29.52 -8.91
CA THR A 14 65.90 -28.81 -7.94
C THR A 14 65.17 -28.56 -6.60
N PRO A 15 65.85 -28.26 -5.48
CA PRO A 15 65.45 -28.73 -4.14
C PRO A 15 64.34 -27.91 -3.47
N ILE A 16 63.43 -28.68 -2.87
CA ILE A 16 62.54 -28.44 -1.73
C ILE A 16 62.51 -26.99 -1.20
N GLY A 17 61.76 -26.14 -1.89
CA GLY A 17 60.96 -25.11 -1.24
C GLY A 17 59.53 -25.66 -1.08
N THR A 18 58.95 -25.53 0.10
CA THR A 18 57.58 -25.96 0.42
C THR A 18 56.61 -25.42 -0.66
N PRO A 19 55.80 -26.26 -1.32
CA PRO A 19 54.91 -25.80 -2.38
C PRO A 19 53.76 -25.01 -1.77
N GLY A 20 53.92 -23.68 -1.70
CA GLY A 20 52.84 -22.77 -1.41
C GLY A 20 51.87 -22.76 -2.59
N THR A 21 50.66 -23.31 -2.40
CA THR A 21 49.53 -23.11 -3.31
C THR A 21 49.29 -21.62 -3.48
N SER A 22 49.63 -21.07 -4.65
CA SER A 22 49.28 -19.71 -5.04
C SER A 22 47.95 -19.74 -5.79
N PHE A 23 47.05 -18.85 -5.39
CA PHE A 23 45.81 -18.61 -6.11
C PHE A 23 45.99 -17.34 -6.93
N ARG A 24 45.65 -17.40 -8.20
CA ARG A 24 45.66 -16.24 -9.11
C ARG A 24 44.21 -15.92 -9.45
N LEU A 25 43.80 -14.68 -9.22
CA LEU A 25 42.51 -14.19 -9.69
C LEU A 25 42.54 -14.21 -11.23
N ILE A 26 41.67 -15.00 -11.86
CA ILE A 26 41.51 -15.01 -13.31
C ILE A 26 40.22 -14.26 -13.64
N SER A 27 40.37 -13.06 -14.18
CA SER A 27 39.26 -12.35 -14.82
C SER A 27 38.84 -13.11 -16.08
N GLN A 28 37.59 -13.56 -16.16
CA GLN A 28 36.99 -14.09 -17.40
C GLN A 28 36.25 -12.96 -18.13
N SER A 29 36.97 -11.96 -18.64
CA SER A 29 36.39 -10.94 -19.54
C SER A 29 36.63 -11.25 -21.02
N GLY A 30 37.17 -12.43 -21.35
CA GLY A 30 37.59 -12.79 -22.71
C GLY A 30 38.79 -11.98 -23.23
N ARG A 31 39.22 -10.93 -22.52
CA ARG A 31 40.43 -10.16 -22.82
C ARG A 31 41.58 -10.68 -21.96
N ARG A 32 42.73 -10.97 -22.60
CA ARG A 32 43.97 -11.28 -21.85
C ARG A 32 44.27 -10.12 -20.91
N PRO A 33 44.53 -10.36 -19.62
CA PRO A 33 44.97 -9.32 -18.70
C PRO A 33 46.21 -8.63 -19.26
N THR A 34 46.20 -7.30 -19.34
CA THR A 34 47.40 -6.52 -19.64
C THR A 34 48.42 -6.79 -18.53
N ASN A 35 49.66 -7.11 -18.88
CA ASN A 35 50.71 -7.36 -17.91
C ASN A 35 51.21 -6.02 -17.33
N GLU A 36 50.53 -5.53 -16.29
CA GLU A 36 50.82 -4.25 -15.63
C GLU A 36 51.94 -4.36 -14.58
N GLY A 37 52.73 -5.43 -14.59
CA GLY A 37 53.79 -5.69 -13.60
C GLY A 37 53.33 -6.55 -12.42
N GLU A 38 54.15 -6.64 -11.37
CA GLU A 38 53.80 -7.42 -10.19
C GLU A 38 52.61 -6.80 -9.45
N ALA A 39 51.65 -7.65 -9.04
CA ALA A 39 50.52 -7.21 -8.24
C ALA A 39 51.02 -6.52 -6.97
N GLY A 40 50.70 -5.23 -6.80
CA GLY A 40 51.21 -4.39 -5.70
C GLY A 40 50.89 -4.92 -4.30
N ARG A 41 49.87 -5.79 -4.16
CA ARG A 41 49.60 -6.59 -2.96
C ARG A 41 49.06 -7.97 -3.34
N ARG A 42 49.55 -9.00 -2.67
CA ARG A 42 49.04 -10.38 -2.77
C ARG A 42 48.19 -10.67 -1.53
N LEU A 43 46.96 -11.13 -1.74
CA LEU A 43 46.14 -11.68 -0.65
C LEU A 43 46.74 -13.01 -0.20
N SER A 44 46.79 -13.25 1.11
CA SER A 44 47.23 -14.53 1.64
C SER A 44 46.21 -15.63 1.30
N ARG A 45 46.62 -16.89 1.42
CA ARG A 45 45.71 -18.03 1.21
C ARG A 45 44.60 -18.03 2.26
N GLU A 46 44.93 -17.65 3.50
CA GLU A 46 43.98 -17.47 4.59
C GLU A 46 42.97 -16.37 4.24
N ASP A 47 43.43 -15.26 3.65
CA ASP A 47 42.53 -14.19 3.17
C ASP A 47 41.56 -14.70 2.09
N LEU A 48 42.03 -15.53 1.15
CA LEU A 48 41.18 -16.07 0.08
C LEU A 48 40.17 -17.14 0.55
N ILE A 49 40.54 -17.94 1.56
CA ILE A 49 39.64 -18.94 2.16
C ILE A 49 38.52 -18.23 2.93
N LEU A 50 38.83 -17.11 3.58
CA LEU A 50 37.83 -16.26 4.24
C LEU A 50 36.88 -15.54 3.25
N ILE A 51 37.21 -15.46 1.96
CA ILE A 51 36.29 -14.96 0.91
C ILE A 51 35.27 -16.04 0.51
N SER A 52 35.58 -17.33 0.72
CA SER A 52 34.85 -18.45 0.08
C SER A 52 33.96 -19.28 1.00
N ASP A 53 34.32 -19.52 2.27
CA ASP A 53 33.64 -20.53 3.11
C ASP A 53 33.03 -20.02 4.43
N TYR A 54 33.50 -18.90 4.97
CA TYR A 54 32.91 -18.23 6.12
C TYR A 54 32.51 -16.86 5.61
N GLY A 55 31.22 -16.50 5.65
CA GLY A 55 30.74 -15.21 5.15
C GLY A 55 31.75 -14.10 5.46
N VAL A 56 32.05 -13.28 4.44
CA VAL A 56 33.28 -12.48 4.22
C VAL A 56 33.80 -11.69 5.46
N TRP A 57 33.02 -11.60 6.53
CA TRP A 57 33.20 -10.88 7.80
C TRP A 57 34.62 -10.88 8.39
N PRO A 58 35.39 -11.98 8.43
CA PRO A 58 36.68 -11.99 9.11
C PRO A 58 37.78 -11.25 8.34
N LEU A 59 37.59 -11.00 7.04
CA LEU A 59 38.57 -10.26 6.23
C LEU A 59 38.61 -8.78 6.50
N PHE A 60 37.58 -8.25 7.15
CA PHE A 60 37.41 -6.82 7.18
C PHE A 60 38.32 -6.13 8.20
N ASP A 61 38.94 -6.85 9.13
CA ASP A 61 39.92 -6.26 10.06
C ASP A 61 41.30 -6.00 9.42
N ASN A 62 41.47 -6.25 8.12
CA ASN A 62 42.71 -5.92 7.41
C ASN A 62 42.74 -4.48 6.86
N SER A 63 43.94 -3.98 6.59
CA SER A 63 44.17 -2.62 6.07
C SER A 63 43.53 -2.38 4.69
N ILE A 64 43.38 -3.44 3.88
CA ILE A 64 42.79 -3.37 2.55
C ILE A 64 41.31 -3.03 2.64
N ALA A 65 40.56 -3.67 3.54
CA ALA A 65 39.15 -3.40 3.77
C ALA A 65 38.92 -1.97 4.28
N LYS A 66 39.80 -1.47 5.16
CA LYS A 66 39.77 -0.08 5.62
C LYS A 66 39.99 0.90 4.46
N GLU A 67 40.99 0.65 3.61
CA GLU A 67 41.33 1.49 2.46
C GLU A 67 40.23 1.46 1.39
N ALA A 68 39.69 0.28 1.09
CA ALA A 68 38.57 0.11 0.17
C ALA A 68 37.30 0.79 0.66
N GLY A 69 36.92 0.56 1.93
CA GLY A 69 35.74 1.17 2.55
C GLY A 69 35.78 2.70 2.51
N ALA A 70 36.96 3.31 2.67
CA ALA A 70 37.11 4.77 2.59
C ALA A 70 36.77 5.35 1.21
N GLN A 71 36.76 4.50 0.16
CA GLN A 71 36.37 4.88 -1.20
C GLN A 71 34.91 4.61 -1.51
N TRP A 72 34.18 3.89 -0.65
CA TRP A 72 32.79 3.56 -0.92
C TRP A 72 31.90 4.81 -0.79
N ARG A 73 30.90 4.87 -1.66
CA ARG A 73 29.91 5.95 -1.75
C ARG A 73 28.48 5.43 -1.67
N GLN A 74 28.28 4.13 -1.85
CA GLN A 74 26.97 3.51 -1.90
C GLN A 74 27.02 2.16 -1.20
N VAL A 75 25.97 1.84 -0.46
CA VAL A 75 25.71 0.53 0.13
C VAL A 75 24.31 0.12 -0.27
N ASP A 76 24.21 -1.04 -0.91
CA ASP A 76 22.95 -1.62 -1.36
C ASP A 76 22.70 -2.92 -0.58
N ILE A 77 21.55 -3.00 0.08
CA ILE A 77 21.09 -4.14 0.87
C ILE A 77 19.90 -4.73 0.12
N ASP A 78 20.14 -5.77 -0.68
CA ASP A 78 19.16 -6.32 -1.60
C ASP A 78 18.61 -7.65 -1.08
N GLY A 79 17.31 -7.67 -0.78
CA GLY A 79 16.56 -8.85 -0.35
C GLY A 79 16.01 -9.69 -1.50
N SER A 80 16.09 -9.20 -2.74
CA SER A 80 15.52 -9.85 -3.93
C SER A 80 16.24 -11.16 -4.29
N ARG A 81 17.54 -11.22 -4.01
CA ARG A 81 18.39 -12.39 -4.30
C ARG A 81 18.62 -13.19 -3.04
N ALA A 82 18.37 -14.50 -3.10
CA ALA A 82 18.54 -15.39 -1.95
C ALA A 82 19.93 -15.30 -1.29
N ALA A 83 20.99 -15.16 -2.09
CA ALA A 83 22.36 -15.05 -1.57
C ALA A 83 22.61 -13.72 -0.82
N ASP A 84 22.17 -12.60 -1.39
CA ASP A 84 22.33 -11.28 -0.78
C ASP A 84 21.45 -11.18 0.48
N ARG A 85 20.21 -11.71 0.39
CA ARG A 85 19.29 -11.81 1.52
C ARG A 85 19.90 -12.58 2.69
N ALA A 86 20.41 -13.79 2.44
CA ALA A 86 21.06 -14.62 3.46
C ALA A 86 22.31 -13.95 4.05
N PHE A 87 23.09 -13.26 3.22
CA PHE A 87 24.25 -12.48 3.68
C PHE A 87 23.85 -11.39 4.67
N TRP A 88 22.86 -10.56 4.33
CA TRP A 88 22.42 -9.46 5.20
C TRP A 88 21.68 -9.93 6.46
N GLN A 89 20.87 -10.99 6.36
CA GLN A 89 20.17 -11.58 7.52
C GLN A 89 21.13 -12.17 8.55
N THR A 90 22.25 -12.74 8.09
CA THR A 90 23.25 -13.34 8.95
C THR A 90 24.32 -12.35 9.42
N MET A 91 24.34 -11.12 8.88
CA MET A 91 25.31 -10.10 9.26
C MET A 91 25.12 -9.70 10.74
N PRO A 92 26.13 -9.89 11.60
CA PRO A 92 26.05 -9.43 12.97
C PRO A 92 26.07 -7.90 13.05
N VAL A 93 25.26 -7.31 13.94
CA VAL A 93 25.14 -5.86 14.17
C VAL A 93 26.50 -5.20 14.41
N ASN A 94 27.36 -5.79 15.24
CA ASN A 94 28.69 -5.26 15.52
C ASN A 94 29.63 -5.31 14.30
N VAL A 95 29.41 -6.23 13.37
CA VAL A 95 30.14 -6.29 12.09
C VAL A 95 29.64 -5.20 11.16
N ALA A 96 28.33 -5.03 11.03
CA ALA A 96 27.69 -3.95 10.29
C ALA A 96 28.18 -2.57 10.75
N LYS A 97 28.24 -2.36 12.08
CA LYS A 97 28.78 -1.13 12.68
C LYS A 97 30.24 -0.88 12.29
N ARG A 98 31.11 -1.89 12.41
CA ARG A 98 32.51 -1.75 11.99
C ARG A 98 32.65 -1.46 10.49
N TRP A 99 31.78 -2.01 9.66
CA TRP A 99 31.71 -1.71 8.24
C TRP A 99 31.36 -0.24 7.98
N GLY A 100 30.32 0.25 8.64
CA GLY A 100 29.95 1.66 8.61
C GLY A 100 31.12 2.58 8.91
N GLY A 101 31.86 2.29 9.99
CA GLY A 101 33.03 3.08 10.44
C GLY A 101 34.17 3.15 9.44
N ARG A 102 34.22 2.24 8.47
CA ARG A 102 35.20 2.25 7.39
C ARG A 102 34.75 3.06 6.18
N MET A 103 33.50 3.50 6.12
CA MET A 103 32.91 4.17 4.97
C MET A 103 32.53 5.62 5.27
N PRO A 104 33.45 6.49 5.75
CA PRO A 104 33.10 7.86 6.14
C PRO A 104 32.63 8.74 4.97
N LYS A 105 32.70 8.25 3.74
CA LYS A 105 32.27 8.95 2.53
C LYS A 105 31.00 8.34 1.92
N VAL A 106 30.33 7.39 2.58
CA VAL A 106 29.06 6.84 2.07
C VAL A 106 28.05 7.98 1.88
N ALA A 107 27.42 7.99 0.72
CA ALA A 107 26.45 8.99 0.32
C ALA A 107 25.04 8.43 0.14
N ARG A 108 24.94 7.16 -0.23
CA ARG A 108 23.68 6.46 -0.42
C ARG A 108 23.67 5.15 0.34
N ILE A 109 22.59 4.92 1.08
CA ILE A 109 22.23 3.61 1.60
C ILE A 109 20.85 3.29 1.03
N TRP A 110 20.75 2.16 0.34
CA TRP A 110 19.50 1.67 -0.24
C TRP A 110 19.22 0.26 0.30
N CYS A 111 17.96 0.01 0.69
CA CYS A 111 17.49 -1.28 1.16
C CYS A 111 16.30 -1.75 0.31
N GLY A 112 16.52 -2.77 -0.51
CA GLY A 112 15.46 -3.52 -1.18
C GLY A 112 14.94 -4.60 -0.25
N HIS A 113 13.91 -4.30 0.55
CA HIS A 113 13.37 -5.26 1.51
C HIS A 113 12.28 -6.15 0.90
N PRO A 114 12.11 -7.41 1.34
CA PRO A 114 10.97 -8.22 0.91
C PRO A 114 9.63 -7.52 1.19
N ALA A 115 8.68 -7.62 0.26
CA ALA A 115 7.35 -7.07 0.43
C ALA A 115 6.65 -7.65 1.69
N GLY A 116 6.03 -6.78 2.49
CA GLY A 116 5.44 -7.15 3.80
C GLY A 116 6.43 -7.11 4.98
N GLU A 117 7.74 -7.06 4.72
CA GLU A 117 8.80 -7.15 5.73
C GLU A 117 9.59 -5.84 5.82
N GLY A 118 8.89 -4.73 6.10
CA GLY A 118 9.50 -3.38 6.13
C GLY A 118 10.61 -3.19 7.18
N ALA A 119 10.67 -4.07 8.18
CA ALA A 119 11.72 -4.08 9.20
C ALA A 119 12.91 -5.00 8.84
N TRP A 120 12.90 -5.63 7.66
CA TRP A 120 13.96 -6.55 7.24
C TRP A 120 15.33 -5.85 7.24
N CYS A 121 16.28 -6.44 7.98
CA CYS A 121 17.64 -5.92 8.15
C CYS A 121 17.75 -4.46 8.66
N LEU A 122 16.70 -3.93 9.30
CA LEU A 122 16.71 -2.56 9.82
C LEU A 122 17.80 -2.34 10.88
N ASP A 123 18.06 -3.34 11.73
CA ASP A 123 19.14 -3.31 12.72
C ASP A 123 20.54 -3.23 12.08
N VAL A 124 20.74 -3.93 10.96
CA VAL A 124 21.98 -3.92 10.19
C VAL A 124 22.19 -2.56 9.52
N ILE A 125 21.13 -1.98 8.97
CA ILE A 125 21.13 -0.63 8.40
C ILE A 125 21.46 0.40 9.49
N SER A 126 20.76 0.34 10.62
CA SER A 126 21.01 1.21 11.76
C SER A 126 22.48 1.13 12.21
N ALA A 127 23.01 -0.08 12.37
CA ALA A 127 24.41 -0.28 12.73
C ALA A 127 25.39 0.25 11.68
N LEU A 128 25.15 0.02 10.39
CA LEU A 128 25.96 0.58 9.31
C LEU A 128 26.01 2.10 9.35
N ILE A 129 24.87 2.77 9.58
CA ILE A 129 24.84 4.22 9.66
C ILE A 129 25.54 4.69 10.95
N GLU A 130 25.36 4.00 12.08
CA GLU A 130 26.00 4.36 13.36
C GLU A 130 27.52 4.31 13.23
N GLY A 131 28.01 3.21 12.66
CA GLY A 131 29.39 3.06 12.28
C GLY A 131 29.85 4.20 11.39
N HIS A 132 29.10 4.52 10.33
CA HIS A 132 29.43 5.59 9.41
C HIS A 132 29.61 6.93 10.14
N THR A 133 28.72 7.27 11.05
CA THR A 133 28.80 8.48 11.87
C THR A 133 30.06 8.49 12.75
N GLU A 134 30.41 7.36 13.39
CA GLU A 134 31.66 7.23 14.15
C GLU A 134 32.90 7.40 13.25
N GLY A 135 32.92 6.71 12.11
CA GLY A 135 34.00 6.78 11.13
C GLY A 135 34.20 8.19 10.57
N ARG A 136 33.10 8.91 10.32
CA ARG A 136 33.14 10.33 9.95
C ARG A 136 33.69 11.20 11.06
N THR A 137 33.21 11.02 12.29
CA THR A 137 33.68 11.80 13.44
C THR A 137 35.19 11.64 13.61
N ALA A 138 35.70 10.41 13.52
CA ALA A 138 37.13 10.13 13.54
C ALA A 138 37.89 10.79 12.38
N MET A 139 37.38 10.69 11.15
CA MET A 139 37.98 11.33 9.97
C MET A 139 38.05 12.86 10.12
N VAL A 140 37.00 13.49 10.66
CA VAL A 140 36.96 14.94 10.90
C VAL A 140 37.97 15.36 11.97
N ALA A 141 38.06 14.61 13.07
CA ALA A 141 39.03 14.85 14.11
C ALA A 141 40.47 14.75 13.57
N GLU A 142 40.78 13.70 12.81
CA GLU A 142 42.10 13.49 12.19
C GLU A 142 42.45 14.64 11.22
N LYS A 143 41.52 15.05 10.36
CA LYS A 143 41.70 16.20 9.45
C LYS A 143 41.97 17.50 10.21
N ARG A 144 41.25 17.74 11.31
CA ARG A 144 41.45 18.94 12.14
C ARG A 144 42.84 18.93 12.79
N THR A 145 43.26 17.80 13.34
CA THR A 145 44.61 17.66 13.93
C THR A 145 45.71 17.84 12.90
N GLU A 146 45.57 17.30 11.68
CA GLU A 146 46.58 17.48 10.63
C GLU A 146 46.63 18.93 10.11
N ALA A 147 45.48 19.60 10.00
CA ALA A 147 45.43 21.02 9.62
C ALA A 147 46.10 21.90 10.69
N GLU A 148 45.83 21.65 11.97
CA GLU A 148 46.49 22.32 13.09
C GLU A 148 48.01 22.12 13.05
N ARG A 149 48.47 20.88 12.78
CA ARG A 149 49.90 20.56 12.64
C ARG A 149 50.57 21.31 11.47
N ARG A 150 49.80 21.70 10.46
CA ARG A 150 50.26 22.49 9.29
C ARG A 150 50.07 24.00 9.47
N GLY A 151 49.36 24.45 10.50
CA GLY A 151 48.95 25.85 10.64
C GLY A 151 47.93 26.29 9.58
N GLU A 152 47.13 25.36 9.07
CA GLU A 152 46.12 25.58 8.04
C GLU A 152 44.70 25.46 8.63
N GLU A 153 43.71 26.05 7.96
CA GLU A 153 42.30 25.82 8.28
C GLU A 153 41.88 24.43 7.80
N ALA A 154 41.18 23.68 8.66
CA ALA A 154 40.78 22.31 8.34
C ALA A 154 39.67 22.30 7.28
N ASP A 155 39.98 21.75 6.09
CA ASP A 155 38.98 21.42 5.07
C ASP A 155 38.15 20.20 5.51
N ILE A 156 37.13 20.48 6.32
CA ILE A 156 36.18 19.50 6.83
C ILE A 156 35.01 19.41 5.84
N PRO A 157 34.85 18.28 5.12
CA PRO A 157 33.76 18.12 4.18
C PRO A 157 32.44 18.05 4.95
N ASP A 158 31.39 18.65 4.38
CA ASP A 158 30.02 18.47 4.85
C ASP A 158 29.63 16.97 4.90
N GLY A 159 28.58 16.65 5.66
CA GLY A 159 28.06 15.28 5.80
C GLY A 159 27.95 14.57 4.45
N SER A 160 28.40 13.32 4.33
CA SER A 160 28.36 12.64 3.02
C SER A 160 27.03 11.98 2.74
N LEU A 161 26.31 11.51 3.78
CA LEU A 161 25.09 10.74 3.62
C LEU A 161 23.93 11.62 3.12
N THR A 162 23.61 11.51 1.84
CA THR A 162 22.57 12.29 1.17
C THR A 162 21.26 11.52 0.99
N THR A 163 21.31 10.19 0.99
CA THR A 163 20.16 9.35 0.65
C THR A 163 20.09 8.13 1.55
N ILE A 164 18.94 7.95 2.18
CA ILE A 164 18.50 6.70 2.80
C ILE A 164 17.19 6.34 2.11
N ALA A 165 17.11 5.16 1.50
CA ALA A 165 15.94 4.74 0.75
C ALA A 165 15.61 3.26 1.00
N PHE A 166 14.32 2.97 1.14
CA PHE A 166 13.75 1.64 1.31
C PHE A 166 12.79 1.39 0.16
N GLU A 167 12.90 0.20 -0.44
CA GLU A 167 12.09 -0.21 -1.56
C GLU A 167 11.59 -1.64 -1.32
N ALA A 168 10.28 -1.85 -1.43
CA ALA A 168 9.72 -3.19 -1.33
C ALA A 168 10.04 -3.97 -2.61
N VAL A 169 10.54 -5.19 -2.46
CA VAL A 169 10.84 -6.10 -3.56
C VAL A 169 9.97 -7.33 -3.43
N GLU A 170 9.26 -7.67 -4.51
CA GLU A 170 8.42 -8.86 -4.57
C GLU A 170 9.30 -10.11 -4.56
N LEU A 171 9.00 -11.02 -3.64
CA LEU A 171 9.55 -12.37 -3.61
C LEU A 171 8.49 -13.34 -4.10
N ASN A 172 8.93 -14.44 -4.71
CA ASN A 172 8.03 -15.56 -4.94
C ASN A 172 7.64 -16.21 -3.59
N ASP A 173 6.52 -16.94 -3.58
CA ASP A 173 6.00 -17.60 -2.38
C ASP A 173 6.97 -18.66 -1.81
N GLU A 174 7.84 -19.24 -2.66
CA GLU A 174 8.85 -20.23 -2.25
C GLU A 174 10.01 -19.61 -1.45
N ASP A 175 10.34 -18.35 -1.73
CA ASP A 175 11.42 -17.59 -1.10
C ASP A 175 10.97 -16.91 0.19
N MET A 176 9.68 -16.61 0.35
CA MET A 176 9.14 -15.92 1.53
C MET A 176 9.45 -16.61 2.86
N PRO A 177 9.39 -17.95 2.99
CA PRO A 177 9.77 -18.66 4.22
C PRO A 177 11.24 -18.48 4.63
N SER A 178 12.12 -18.06 3.71
CA SER A 178 13.51 -17.72 4.02
C SER A 178 13.68 -16.31 4.59
N VAL A 179 12.62 -15.50 4.60
CA VAL A 179 12.63 -14.16 5.18
C VAL A 179 12.51 -14.27 6.69
N GLY A 180 13.65 -14.32 7.35
CA GLY A 180 13.74 -14.31 8.80
C GLY A 180 15.17 -14.09 9.24
N ARG A 181 15.36 -13.38 10.36
CA ARG A 181 16.68 -13.29 10.98
C ARG A 181 16.97 -14.61 11.68
N THR A 182 18.04 -15.29 11.24
CA THR A 182 18.46 -16.59 11.80
C THR A 182 19.14 -16.47 13.16
N ASN A 183 19.53 -15.26 13.59
CA ASN A 183 20.09 -15.01 14.92
C ASN A 183 19.04 -14.37 15.84
N PRO A 184 18.85 -14.91 17.06
CA PRO A 184 17.70 -14.55 17.88
C PRO A 184 17.88 -13.19 18.55
N ILE A 185 16.91 -12.32 18.30
CA ILE A 185 16.03 -11.65 19.27
C ILE A 185 16.77 -10.89 20.40
N LEU A 186 17.05 -9.62 20.16
CA LEU A 186 16.48 -8.65 21.08
C LEU A 186 15.00 -8.47 20.64
N PRO A 187 14.03 -8.48 21.57
CA PRO A 187 12.62 -8.29 21.25
C PRO A 187 12.37 -6.81 20.92
N LEU A 188 13.10 -6.24 19.95
CA LEU A 188 12.85 -4.87 19.53
C LEU A 188 11.66 -4.88 18.61
N ARG A 189 10.60 -4.24 19.06
CA ARG A 189 9.46 -3.94 18.22
C ARG A 189 9.88 -2.86 17.22
N ALA A 190 9.25 -2.81 16.05
CA ALA A 190 9.60 -1.88 14.95
C ALA A 190 9.72 -0.39 15.38
N HIS A 191 9.03 0.02 16.45
CA HIS A 191 9.09 1.34 17.05
C HIS A 191 10.45 1.68 17.68
N GLU A 192 11.22 0.70 18.18
CA GLU A 192 12.52 0.97 18.81
C GLU A 192 13.62 1.32 17.79
N HIS A 193 13.39 1.09 16.49
CA HIS A 193 14.33 1.49 15.44
C HIS A 193 14.28 2.99 15.10
N VAL A 194 13.19 3.66 15.48
CA VAL A 194 12.98 5.10 15.23
C VAL A 194 14.02 5.93 15.98
N ASP A 195 14.24 5.62 17.27
CA ASP A 195 15.29 6.24 18.09
C ASP A 195 16.68 6.13 17.45
N THR A 196 16.98 4.96 16.90
CA THR A 196 18.29 4.73 16.29
C THR A 196 18.40 5.55 15.02
N LEU A 197 17.41 5.51 14.12
CA LEU A 197 17.41 6.34 12.90
C LEU A 197 17.48 7.84 13.20
N GLY A 198 16.87 8.30 14.30
CA GLY A 198 16.90 9.69 14.72
C GLY A 198 18.33 10.21 14.94
N GLN A 199 19.10 9.55 15.82
CA GLN A 199 20.48 9.95 16.13
C GLN A 199 21.35 9.96 14.86
N LEU A 200 21.09 9.01 13.98
CA LEU A 200 21.82 8.81 12.73
C LEU A 200 21.59 9.95 11.75
N VAL A 201 20.32 10.31 11.52
CA VAL A 201 19.95 11.45 10.69
C VAL A 201 20.43 12.77 11.32
N GLY A 202 20.56 12.83 12.65
CA GLY A 202 21.14 13.97 13.38
C GLY A 202 22.53 14.38 12.95
N SER A 203 23.34 13.42 12.50
CA SER A 203 24.70 13.68 12.04
C SER A 203 24.79 14.18 10.60
N SER A 204 23.73 14.03 9.79
CA SER A 204 23.74 14.45 8.39
C SER A 204 23.14 15.84 8.18
N ARG A 205 23.96 16.76 7.68
CA ARG A 205 23.53 18.08 7.18
C ARG A 205 23.20 18.09 5.69
N CYS A 206 23.42 16.95 5.04
CA CYS A 206 23.32 16.81 3.59
C CYS A 206 22.23 15.84 3.17
N LEU A 207 21.38 15.41 4.11
CA LEU A 207 20.27 14.53 3.80
C LEU A 207 19.32 15.24 2.83
N ARG A 208 19.17 14.65 1.64
CA ARG A 208 18.27 15.12 0.58
C ARG A 208 17.07 14.20 0.43
N VAL A 209 17.23 12.91 0.70
CA VAL A 209 16.17 11.91 0.54
C VAL A 209 16.15 11.02 1.77
N PHE A 210 14.99 10.99 2.43
CA PHE A 210 14.67 10.09 3.53
C PHE A 210 13.46 9.24 3.12
N ASP A 211 13.65 8.28 2.22
CA ASP A 211 12.58 7.44 1.68
C ASP A 211 12.39 6.17 2.52
N VAL A 212 11.87 6.33 3.73
CA VAL A 212 11.54 5.22 4.65
C VAL A 212 10.03 5.16 4.81
N PRO A 213 9.32 4.12 4.35
CA PRO A 213 7.89 3.97 4.62
C PRO A 213 7.64 3.90 6.13
N SER A 214 6.84 4.82 6.66
CA SER A 214 6.56 4.91 8.09
C SER A 214 5.36 5.83 8.36
N THR A 215 4.80 5.74 9.56
CA THR A 215 3.72 6.63 10.01
C THR A 215 4.24 8.05 10.25
N VAL A 216 3.31 9.01 10.40
CA VAL A 216 3.62 10.43 10.57
C VAL A 216 4.42 10.71 11.84
N ASP A 217 4.03 10.12 12.96
CA ASP A 217 4.69 10.23 14.26
C ASP A 217 6.10 9.64 14.23
N GLN A 218 6.26 8.46 13.63
CA GLN A 218 7.58 7.86 13.44
C GLN A 218 8.51 8.76 12.62
N LYS A 219 8.02 9.38 11.54
CA LYS A 219 8.81 10.37 10.77
C LYS A 219 9.17 11.58 11.61
N ALA A 220 8.23 12.10 12.39
CA ALA A 220 8.45 13.28 13.22
C ALA A 220 9.55 13.02 14.25
N GLU A 221 9.50 11.87 14.93
CA GLU A 221 10.47 11.46 15.93
C GLU A 221 11.89 11.28 15.32
N VAL A 222 12.03 10.60 14.18
CA VAL A 222 13.33 10.49 13.49
C VAL A 222 13.86 11.88 13.10
N LEU A 223 13.01 12.70 12.47
CA LEU A 223 13.44 13.98 11.90
C LEU A 223 13.62 15.07 12.96
N GLU A 224 13.03 14.92 14.15
CA GLU A 224 13.31 15.76 15.32
C GLU A 224 14.72 15.53 15.85
N GLN A 225 15.41 14.46 15.49
CA GLN A 225 16.80 14.28 15.87
C GLN A 225 17.77 14.75 14.77
N ALA A 226 17.26 15.07 13.57
CA ALA A 226 18.03 15.42 12.36
C ALA A 226 18.93 16.67 12.46
N GLY A 227 19.98 16.76 11.64
CA GLY A 227 20.67 18.03 11.42
C GLY A 227 19.76 19.08 10.73
N PRO A 228 20.31 20.23 10.30
CA PRO A 228 19.60 21.12 9.39
C PRO A 228 19.11 20.36 8.14
N LEU A 229 17.80 20.41 7.88
CA LEU A 229 17.09 19.73 6.78
C LEU A 229 16.79 20.68 5.61
N ALA A 230 17.54 21.78 5.48
CA ALA A 230 17.33 22.78 4.42
C ALA A 230 17.48 22.21 3.00
N ASN A 231 18.19 21.09 2.86
CA ASN A 231 18.41 20.40 1.59
C ASN A 231 17.48 19.18 1.40
N LEU A 232 16.55 18.92 2.32
CA LEU A 232 15.67 17.77 2.22
C LEU A 232 14.66 17.98 1.09
N GLU A 233 14.65 17.06 0.14
CA GLU A 233 13.84 17.10 -1.09
C GLU A 233 12.72 16.05 -1.07
N ASP A 234 12.87 14.97 -0.30
CA ASP A 234 11.89 13.89 -0.22
C ASP A 234 11.93 13.21 1.17
N ILE A 235 10.77 12.94 1.75
CA ILE A 235 10.59 12.23 3.04
C ILE A 235 9.97 10.84 2.88
N GLY A 236 9.87 10.39 1.63
CA GLY A 236 9.30 9.12 1.26
C GLY A 236 7.80 9.05 1.44
N VAL A 237 7.33 7.81 1.50
CA VAL A 237 5.93 7.47 1.71
C VAL A 237 5.53 7.72 3.16
N ILE A 238 4.48 8.52 3.36
CA ILE A 238 3.74 8.62 4.62
C ILE A 238 2.66 7.56 4.63
N GLU A 239 2.73 6.63 5.59
CA GLU A 239 1.72 5.60 5.75
C GLU A 239 0.51 6.11 6.54
N VAL A 240 -0.66 5.73 6.05
CA VAL A 240 -1.97 6.11 6.59
C VAL A 240 -2.70 4.83 7.00
N PRO A 241 -3.07 4.68 8.28
CA PRO A 241 -3.89 3.55 8.74
C PRO A 241 -5.22 3.47 7.99
N GLY A 242 -5.71 2.26 7.69
CA GLY A 242 -6.98 2.06 6.96
C GLY A 242 -8.20 2.60 7.69
N ASP A 243 -8.21 2.42 9.01
CA ASP A 243 -9.29 2.88 9.90
C ASP A 243 -9.35 4.40 10.07
N LEU A 244 -8.38 5.14 9.54
CA LEU A 244 -8.32 6.60 9.67
C LEU A 244 -9.57 7.29 9.13
N MET A 245 -10.13 6.76 8.04
CA MET A 245 -11.30 7.37 7.40
C MET A 245 -12.62 7.00 8.10
N THR A 246 -12.64 5.91 8.87
CA THR A 246 -13.83 5.44 9.61
C THR A 246 -13.83 5.85 11.07
N ASN A 247 -12.69 6.29 11.62
CA ASN A 247 -12.55 6.76 13.00
C ASN A 247 -12.18 8.25 13.11
N GLN A 248 -13.11 9.09 13.59
CA GLN A 248 -12.88 10.54 13.75
C GLN A 248 -11.73 10.88 14.70
N GLN A 249 -11.57 10.11 15.79
CA GLN A 249 -10.51 10.37 16.78
C GLN A 249 -9.15 10.06 16.19
N ALA A 250 -9.04 8.94 15.45
CA ALA A 250 -7.82 8.58 14.73
C ALA A 250 -7.45 9.66 13.71
N LEU A 251 -8.41 10.17 12.93
CA LEU A 251 -8.18 11.26 11.98
C LEU A 251 -7.67 12.54 12.65
N VAL A 252 -8.27 12.94 13.78
CA VAL A 252 -7.82 14.13 14.51
C VAL A 252 -6.39 13.95 15.02
N LEU A 253 -6.09 12.79 15.61
CA LEU A 253 -4.74 12.46 16.09
C LEU A 253 -3.72 12.51 14.95
N TRP A 254 -4.02 11.87 13.82
CA TRP A 254 -3.15 11.87 12.65
C TRP A 254 -2.94 13.28 12.08
N CYS A 255 -4.00 14.10 12.02
CA CYS A 255 -3.88 15.51 11.60
C CYS A 255 -2.95 16.29 12.54
N THR A 256 -3.06 16.09 13.86
CA THR A 256 -2.17 16.71 14.85
C THR A 256 -0.73 16.27 14.65
N GLN A 257 -0.48 14.97 14.52
CA GLN A 257 0.85 14.42 14.24
C GLN A 257 1.43 14.97 12.93
N LEU A 258 0.60 15.20 11.90
CA LEU A 258 1.06 15.76 10.63
C LEU A 258 1.49 17.23 10.79
N GLN A 259 0.78 17.99 11.62
CA GLN A 259 1.17 19.35 11.97
C GLN A 259 2.47 19.38 12.78
N GLU A 260 2.66 18.42 13.70
CA GLU A 260 3.91 18.26 14.45
C GLU A 260 5.07 17.94 13.51
N LEU A 261 4.93 16.96 12.60
CA LEU A 261 5.92 16.65 11.57
C LEU A 261 6.26 17.89 10.72
N GLY A 262 5.25 18.64 10.29
CA GLY A 262 5.45 19.89 9.55
C GLY A 262 6.24 20.93 10.36
N SER A 263 5.94 21.06 11.65
CA SER A 263 6.65 21.96 12.57
C SER A 263 8.10 21.53 12.78
N VAL A 264 8.34 20.23 12.97
CA VAL A 264 9.69 19.65 13.06
C VAL A 264 10.49 20.00 11.80
N LEU A 265 9.96 19.69 10.62
CA LEU A 265 10.61 19.99 9.33
C LEU A 265 10.96 21.48 9.18
N VAL A 266 9.99 22.36 9.45
CA VAL A 266 10.18 23.82 9.35
C VAL A 266 11.21 24.32 10.36
N SER A 267 11.23 23.79 11.59
CA SER A 267 12.21 24.13 12.64
C SER A 267 13.62 23.71 12.27
N ARG A 268 13.76 22.62 11.49
CA ARG A 268 15.03 22.13 10.95
C ARG A 268 15.45 22.82 9.65
N GLY A 269 14.68 23.80 9.18
CA GLY A 269 14.99 24.56 7.98
C GLY A 269 14.46 23.97 6.68
N CYS A 270 13.72 22.85 6.72
CA CYS A 270 12.99 22.31 5.57
C CYS A 270 11.75 23.21 5.32
N ARG A 271 11.97 24.32 4.60
CA ARG A 271 10.93 25.27 4.23
C ARG A 271 10.84 25.32 2.72
N ARG A 272 9.73 24.82 2.18
CA ARG A 272 9.50 24.74 0.73
C ARG A 272 10.61 24.04 -0.05
N SER A 273 11.17 22.97 0.51
CA SER A 273 12.26 22.22 -0.11
C SER A 273 11.82 20.85 -0.63
N LEU A 274 10.74 20.27 -0.09
CA LEU A 274 10.24 18.99 -0.56
C LEU A 274 9.71 19.13 -1.99
N LYS A 275 10.10 18.21 -2.87
CA LYS A 275 9.77 18.18 -4.31
C LYS A 275 8.68 17.16 -4.64
N SER A 276 8.37 16.26 -3.72
CA SER A 276 7.31 15.26 -3.84
C SER A 276 6.67 15.03 -2.47
N LEU A 277 5.39 14.64 -2.46
CA LEU A 277 4.72 14.13 -1.28
C LEU A 277 4.00 12.84 -1.65
N LYS A 278 4.40 11.73 -1.02
CA LYS A 278 3.84 10.40 -1.27
C LYS A 278 3.07 9.96 -0.04
N VAL A 279 1.84 9.52 -0.23
CA VAL A 279 0.96 9.09 0.84
C VAL A 279 0.39 7.72 0.45
N LYS A 280 0.46 6.75 1.37
CA LYS A 280 0.00 5.38 1.12
C LYS A 280 -0.96 4.95 2.20
N PHE A 281 -2.14 4.48 1.81
CA PHE A 281 -3.03 3.79 2.75
C PHE A 281 -2.57 2.34 2.89
N VAL A 282 -2.27 1.92 4.12
CA VAL A 282 -1.71 0.59 4.41
C VAL A 282 -2.75 -0.49 4.11
N GLU A 283 -4.02 -0.19 4.33
CA GLU A 283 -5.17 -1.04 4.08
C GLU A 283 -6.15 -0.33 3.13
N PRO A 284 -7.11 -1.06 2.54
CA PRO A 284 -8.14 -0.43 1.74
C PRO A 284 -8.92 0.61 2.55
N ALA A 285 -8.91 1.85 2.07
CA ALA A 285 -9.54 2.97 2.77
C ALA A 285 -10.99 3.17 2.31
N ASP A 286 -11.88 3.45 3.27
CA ASP A 286 -13.25 3.87 3.01
C ASP A 286 -13.31 5.39 2.84
N VAL A 287 -13.48 5.86 1.62
CA VAL A 287 -13.44 7.28 1.28
C VAL A 287 -14.79 7.93 1.59
N GLY A 288 -14.91 8.54 2.76
CA GLY A 288 -16.11 9.23 3.25
C GLY A 288 -15.94 10.76 3.42
N PRO A 289 -16.92 11.43 4.07
CA PRO A 289 -16.94 12.89 4.29
C PRO A 289 -15.67 13.46 4.94
N ARG A 290 -14.96 12.63 5.70
CA ARG A 290 -13.72 12.94 6.40
C ARG A 290 -12.52 13.19 5.48
N ILE A 291 -12.60 12.79 4.22
CA ILE A 291 -11.53 13.02 3.23
C ILE A 291 -11.23 14.51 3.03
N VAL A 292 -12.22 15.39 3.26
CA VAL A 292 -12.03 16.84 3.18
C VAL A 292 -11.08 17.33 4.27
N GLN A 293 -11.31 16.93 5.52
CA GLN A 293 -10.44 17.29 6.65
C GLN A 293 -9.02 16.74 6.46
N PHE A 294 -8.90 15.50 5.97
CA PHE A 294 -7.61 14.90 5.63
C PHE A 294 -6.87 15.68 4.53
N ALA A 295 -7.57 16.06 3.45
CA ALA A 295 -6.99 16.85 2.37
C ALA A 295 -6.57 18.25 2.81
N GLU A 296 -7.31 18.89 3.71
CA GLU A 296 -6.96 20.19 4.29
C GLU A 296 -5.70 20.11 5.16
N ALA A 297 -5.57 19.05 5.97
CA ALA A 297 -4.37 18.81 6.76
C ALA A 297 -3.14 18.60 5.86
N LEU A 298 -3.28 17.78 4.80
CA LEU A 298 -2.23 17.59 3.80
C LEU A 298 -1.88 18.88 3.05
N GLN A 299 -2.88 19.70 2.71
CA GLN A 299 -2.65 21.00 2.07
C GLN A 299 -1.87 21.95 2.98
N THR A 300 -2.24 22.01 4.26
CA THR A 300 -1.55 22.84 5.24
C THR A 300 -0.10 22.38 5.40
N PHE A 301 0.11 21.07 5.51
CA PHE A 301 1.45 20.47 5.55
C PHE A 301 2.26 20.79 4.30
N ALA A 302 1.73 20.48 3.11
CA ALA A 302 2.41 20.71 1.84
C ALA A 302 2.76 22.20 1.64
N SER A 303 1.87 23.13 1.97
CA SER A 303 2.16 24.56 1.87
C SER A 303 3.27 25.04 2.80
N ALA A 304 3.53 24.33 3.91
CA ALA A 304 4.63 24.63 4.83
C ALA A 304 5.98 24.10 4.34
N VAL A 305 6.03 22.87 3.80
CA VAL A 305 7.30 22.16 3.54
C VAL A 305 7.62 21.91 2.06
N CYS A 306 6.63 21.93 1.16
CA CYS A 306 6.80 21.63 -0.27
C CYS A 306 7.08 22.86 -1.15
N ILE A 307 7.79 22.65 -2.25
CA ILE A 307 8.15 23.69 -3.21
C ILE A 307 7.02 23.97 -4.22
N GLY A 308 6.15 24.94 -3.92
CA GLY A 308 5.06 25.31 -4.83
C GLY A 308 4.01 24.20 -4.98
N ASP A 309 3.50 24.01 -6.20
CA ASP A 309 2.46 23.01 -6.51
C ASP A 309 3.09 21.62 -6.77
N VAL A 310 3.66 21.05 -5.73
CA VAL A 310 4.31 19.74 -5.78
C VAL A 310 3.32 18.62 -6.10
N PRO A 311 3.70 17.64 -6.95
CA PRO A 311 2.88 16.46 -7.17
C PRO A 311 2.70 15.69 -5.87
N ILE A 312 1.44 15.43 -5.52
CA ILE A 312 1.06 14.53 -4.44
C ILE A 312 0.56 13.24 -5.06
N SER A 313 1.13 12.12 -4.64
CA SER A 313 0.73 10.80 -5.08
C SER A 313 0.12 10.03 -3.92
N PHE A 314 -1.03 9.42 -4.19
CA PHE A 314 -1.75 8.54 -3.29
C PHE A 314 -1.71 7.13 -3.87
N THR A 315 -1.05 6.22 -3.18
CA THR A 315 -0.95 4.81 -3.57
C THR A 315 -1.75 3.96 -2.58
N SER A 316 -2.86 3.35 -2.99
CA SER A 316 -3.54 2.24 -2.28
C SER A 316 -4.83 1.85 -3.00
N ALA A 317 -5.25 0.59 -2.88
CA ALA A 317 -6.58 0.19 -3.31
C ALA A 317 -7.62 0.88 -2.43
N ALA A 318 -8.40 1.82 -2.97
CA ALA A 318 -9.57 2.31 -2.24
C ALA A 318 -10.58 1.16 -2.19
N GLY A 319 -10.97 0.73 -0.99
CA GLY A 319 -11.96 -0.33 -0.85
C GLY A 319 -13.31 0.19 -1.30
N LEU A 320 -13.77 1.22 -0.60
CA LEU A 320 -15.08 1.83 -0.78
C LEU A 320 -14.96 3.32 -1.04
N PHE A 321 -15.64 3.83 -2.07
CA PHE A 321 -15.73 5.25 -2.34
C PHE A 321 -17.16 5.76 -2.18
N ILE A 322 -17.43 6.52 -1.10
CA ILE A 322 -18.77 6.98 -0.76
C ILE A 322 -19.00 8.37 -1.35
N LEU A 323 -19.87 8.47 -2.34
CA LEU A 323 -20.18 9.72 -3.04
C LEU A 323 -21.02 10.70 -2.22
N VAL A 324 -21.60 10.27 -1.09
CA VAL A 324 -22.25 11.18 -0.15
C VAL A 324 -21.30 12.29 0.32
N THR A 325 -20.00 12.02 0.30
CA THR A 325 -18.92 12.97 0.55
C THR A 325 -19.02 14.24 -0.29
N LEU A 326 -19.36 14.10 -1.57
CA LEU A 326 -19.52 15.24 -2.49
C LEU A 326 -20.76 16.08 -2.18
N HIS A 327 -21.69 15.53 -1.41
CA HIS A 327 -22.95 16.16 -1.00
C HIS A 327 -22.91 16.70 0.42
N SER A 328 -21.82 16.44 1.14
CA SER A 328 -21.65 16.96 2.49
C SER A 328 -21.71 18.49 2.45
N PRO A 329 -22.42 19.16 3.37
CA PRO A 329 -22.35 20.62 3.50
C PRO A 329 -20.95 21.10 3.88
N LEU A 330 -20.08 20.18 4.32
CA LEU A 330 -18.67 20.43 4.58
C LEU A 330 -17.81 20.37 3.31
N PHE A 331 -18.37 19.92 2.17
CA PHE A 331 -17.62 19.89 0.92
C PHE A 331 -17.45 21.32 0.40
N PRO A 332 -16.21 21.78 0.18
CA PRO A 332 -15.96 23.16 -0.22
C PRO A 332 -16.49 23.43 -1.63
N ALA A 333 -17.12 24.60 -1.81
CA ALA A 333 -17.60 25.03 -3.13
C ALA A 333 -16.46 25.14 -4.17
N ALA A 334 -15.25 25.44 -3.72
CA ALA A 334 -14.03 25.43 -4.52
C ALA A 334 -13.01 24.46 -3.87
N PRO A 335 -13.03 23.17 -4.24
CA PRO A 335 -12.12 22.20 -3.64
C PRO A 335 -10.66 22.52 -3.98
N SER A 336 -9.76 22.33 -3.01
CA SER A 336 -8.33 22.55 -3.18
C SER A 336 -7.76 21.64 -4.28
N PRO A 337 -6.64 22.01 -4.94
CA PRO A 337 -5.98 21.14 -5.92
C PRO A 337 -5.65 19.75 -5.35
N ILE A 338 -5.28 19.68 -4.07
CA ILE A 338 -5.00 18.42 -3.37
C ILE A 338 -6.26 17.60 -3.18
N LEU A 339 -7.36 18.18 -2.71
CA LEU A 339 -8.62 17.48 -2.56
C LEU A 339 -9.11 16.93 -3.92
N LYS A 340 -8.99 17.72 -5.00
CA LYS A 340 -9.32 17.26 -6.36
C LYS A 340 -8.45 16.08 -6.79
N THR A 341 -7.14 16.16 -6.56
CA THR A 341 -6.18 15.10 -6.93
C THR A 341 -6.43 13.83 -6.15
N LEU A 342 -6.63 13.96 -4.83
CA LEU A 342 -6.95 12.86 -3.92
C LEU A 342 -8.24 12.15 -4.33
N MET A 343 -9.33 12.90 -4.53
CA MET A 343 -10.62 12.34 -4.92
C MET A 343 -10.53 11.59 -6.26
N ARG A 344 -9.80 12.14 -7.23
CA ARG A 344 -9.58 11.47 -8.52
C ARG A 344 -8.78 10.18 -8.36
N GLN A 345 -7.62 10.24 -7.72
CA GLN A 345 -6.75 9.07 -7.55
C GLN A 345 -7.41 7.95 -6.74
N LEU A 346 -8.21 8.30 -5.72
CA LEU A 346 -8.95 7.32 -4.93
C LEU A 346 -10.15 6.74 -5.69
N ALA A 347 -10.88 7.54 -6.47
CA ALA A 347 -11.95 7.03 -7.34
C ALA A 347 -11.40 6.07 -8.41
N ASP A 348 -10.25 6.39 -9.01
CA ASP A 348 -9.60 5.54 -10.02
C ASP A 348 -9.12 4.20 -9.43
N GLN A 349 -8.80 4.16 -8.13
CA GLN A 349 -8.36 2.98 -7.38
C GLN A 349 -9.50 2.26 -6.64
N ALA A 350 -10.74 2.75 -6.71
CA ALA A 350 -11.87 2.19 -5.98
C ALA A 350 -12.33 0.86 -6.59
N THR A 351 -12.63 -0.12 -5.74
CA THR A 351 -13.27 -1.38 -6.15
C THR A 351 -14.79 -1.36 -5.96
N VAL A 352 -15.25 -0.61 -4.95
CA VAL A 352 -16.65 -0.39 -4.61
C VAL A 352 -16.98 1.10 -4.61
N VAL A 353 -18.09 1.49 -5.21
CA VAL A 353 -18.63 2.86 -5.12
C VAL A 353 -20.01 2.82 -4.46
N ALA A 354 -20.22 3.67 -3.45
CA ALA A 354 -21.50 3.79 -2.76
C ALA A 354 -22.12 5.18 -2.93
N VAL A 355 -23.44 5.21 -3.17
CA VAL A 355 -24.25 6.42 -3.29
C VAL A 355 -25.37 6.33 -2.26
N ASP A 356 -25.34 7.13 -1.18
CA ASP A 356 -26.37 7.05 -0.11
C ASP A 356 -27.47 8.13 -0.21
N ALA A 357 -27.28 9.15 -1.03
CA ALA A 357 -28.24 10.25 -1.19
C ALA A 357 -28.15 10.90 -2.57
N ALA A 358 -29.31 11.29 -3.14
CA ALA A 358 -29.33 12.15 -4.32
C ALA A 358 -28.75 13.52 -3.95
N PRO A 359 -27.94 14.10 -4.84
CA PRO A 359 -27.87 15.55 -4.92
C PRO A 359 -29.26 16.15 -5.21
N ALA A 360 -29.53 17.34 -4.67
CA ALA A 360 -30.58 18.17 -5.27
C ALA A 360 -30.29 18.34 -6.78
N PRO A 361 -31.30 18.45 -7.67
CA PRO A 361 -31.07 18.50 -9.13
C PRO A 361 -30.10 19.60 -9.60
N ALA A 362 -29.88 20.65 -8.79
CA ALA A 362 -28.94 21.74 -9.04
C ALA A 362 -27.62 21.62 -8.27
N HIS A 363 -27.33 20.48 -7.65
CA HIS A 363 -26.14 20.32 -6.81
C HIS A 363 -24.88 20.19 -7.68
N PRO A 364 -23.78 20.89 -7.35
CA PRO A 364 -22.52 20.83 -8.10
C PRO A 364 -21.91 19.42 -8.17
N ALA A 365 -22.32 18.49 -7.30
CA ALA A 365 -21.83 17.11 -7.31
C ALA A 365 -22.17 16.36 -8.60
N LEU A 366 -23.30 16.64 -9.27
CA LEU A 366 -23.61 16.02 -10.57
C LEU A 366 -22.59 16.43 -11.65
N ALA A 367 -22.21 17.72 -11.66
CA ALA A 367 -21.18 18.22 -12.56
C ALA A 367 -19.79 17.65 -12.24
N ILE A 368 -19.53 17.27 -10.97
CA ILE A 368 -18.33 16.55 -10.59
C ILE A 368 -18.39 15.11 -11.11
N ILE A 369 -19.51 14.41 -10.95
CA ILE A 369 -19.73 13.04 -11.47
C ILE A 369 -19.50 12.99 -12.98
N ASP A 370 -19.96 14.01 -13.72
CA ASP A 370 -19.70 14.11 -15.17
C ASP A 370 -18.23 14.26 -15.53
N GLN A 371 -17.44 14.86 -14.63
CA GLN A 371 -15.99 15.03 -14.77
C GLN A 371 -15.17 13.84 -14.26
N ILE A 372 -15.80 12.91 -13.53
CA ILE A 372 -15.15 11.67 -13.11
C ILE A 372 -14.83 10.87 -14.38
N GLN A 373 -13.55 10.49 -14.51
CA GLN A 373 -13.08 9.63 -15.58
C GLN A 373 -13.75 8.24 -15.47
N PRO A 374 -13.79 7.45 -16.54
CA PRO A 374 -14.18 6.04 -16.42
C PRO A 374 -13.43 5.39 -15.26
N MET A 375 -14.13 4.62 -14.43
CA MET A 375 -13.59 3.95 -13.24
C MET A 375 -13.41 2.46 -13.56
N PRO A 376 -12.32 2.06 -14.23
CA PRO A 376 -12.17 0.70 -14.73
C PRO A 376 -11.99 -0.34 -13.62
N GLN A 377 -11.58 0.06 -12.41
CA GLN A 377 -11.38 -0.89 -11.31
C GLN A 377 -12.65 -1.16 -10.51
N VAL A 378 -13.69 -0.34 -10.68
CA VAL A 378 -14.94 -0.48 -9.93
C VAL A 378 -15.73 -1.64 -10.51
N SER A 379 -15.97 -2.63 -9.66
CA SER A 379 -16.76 -3.82 -9.98
C SER A 379 -18.07 -3.88 -9.20
N THR A 380 -18.21 -3.07 -8.14
CA THR A 380 -19.40 -3.04 -7.28
C THR A 380 -19.97 -1.64 -7.16
N LEU A 381 -21.27 -1.49 -7.41
CA LEU A 381 -22.03 -0.26 -7.18
C LEU A 381 -23.08 -0.49 -6.09
N VAL A 382 -23.03 0.31 -5.04
CA VAL A 382 -23.98 0.30 -3.93
C VAL A 382 -24.86 1.55 -3.99
N LEU A 383 -26.17 1.37 -4.06
CA LEU A 383 -27.18 2.44 -4.10
C LEU A 383 -27.98 2.41 -2.80
N GLY A 384 -27.68 3.30 -1.87
CA GLY A 384 -28.42 3.51 -0.64
C GLY A 384 -29.56 4.51 -0.80
N LYS A 385 -30.77 4.15 -0.34
CA LYS A 385 -31.99 4.97 -0.30
C LYS A 385 -32.53 5.37 -1.68
N ARG A 386 -33.80 5.79 -1.72
CA ARG A 386 -34.51 6.20 -2.96
C ARG A 386 -33.79 7.25 -3.79
N THR A 387 -33.07 8.14 -3.13
CA THR A 387 -32.46 9.31 -3.78
C THR A 387 -31.17 8.94 -4.52
N ALA A 388 -30.51 7.82 -4.20
CA ALA A 388 -29.29 7.44 -4.90
C ALA A 388 -29.47 7.00 -6.36
N LEU A 389 -30.70 6.72 -6.80
CA LEU A 389 -30.96 6.01 -8.05
C LEU A 389 -30.47 6.74 -9.31
N ALA A 390 -30.79 8.02 -9.44
CA ALA A 390 -30.46 8.81 -10.64
C ALA A 390 -28.93 9.00 -10.79
N ALA A 391 -28.26 9.33 -9.68
CA ALA A 391 -26.81 9.44 -9.65
C ALA A 391 -26.14 8.08 -9.87
N GLY A 392 -26.66 7.04 -9.24
CA GLY A 392 -26.22 5.65 -9.40
C GLY A 392 -26.26 5.17 -10.85
N THR A 393 -27.36 5.47 -11.54
CA THR A 393 -27.55 5.18 -12.96
C THR A 393 -26.48 5.85 -13.82
N GLN A 394 -26.24 7.15 -13.61
CA GLN A 394 -25.22 7.89 -14.35
C GLN A 394 -23.82 7.33 -14.08
N LEU A 395 -23.54 6.89 -12.85
CA LEU A 395 -22.27 6.30 -12.46
C LEU A 395 -22.05 4.91 -13.05
N ALA A 396 -23.09 4.08 -13.14
CA ALA A 396 -22.98 2.76 -13.76
C ALA A 396 -22.43 2.84 -15.19
N SER A 397 -22.81 3.88 -15.95
CA SER A 397 -22.26 4.14 -17.29
C SER A 397 -20.75 4.40 -17.33
N LYS A 398 -20.15 4.82 -16.21
CA LYS A 398 -18.72 5.09 -16.04
C LYS A 398 -17.93 3.88 -15.52
N MET A 399 -18.59 2.76 -15.21
CA MET A 399 -18.01 1.56 -14.60
C MET A 399 -18.00 0.42 -15.62
N PRO A 400 -17.02 0.34 -16.52
CA PRO A 400 -17.02 -0.66 -17.59
C PRO A 400 -16.93 -2.10 -17.08
N ASN A 401 -16.44 -2.31 -15.85
CA ASN A 401 -16.29 -3.62 -15.22
C ASN A 401 -17.30 -3.87 -14.09
N LEU A 402 -18.42 -3.13 -14.07
CA LEU A 402 -19.49 -3.32 -13.10
C LEU A 402 -20.04 -4.75 -13.20
N ARG A 403 -19.93 -5.50 -12.10
CA ARG A 403 -20.37 -6.90 -11.95
C ARG A 403 -21.38 -7.07 -10.83
N VAL A 404 -21.34 -6.23 -9.82
CA VAL A 404 -22.20 -6.31 -8.64
C VAL A 404 -22.98 -5.00 -8.48
N LEU A 405 -24.30 -5.12 -8.39
CA LEU A 405 -25.19 -4.01 -8.04
C LEU A 405 -25.91 -4.31 -6.73
N SER A 406 -25.75 -3.46 -5.72
CA SER A 406 -26.43 -3.59 -4.44
C SER A 406 -27.34 -2.39 -4.20
N ILE A 407 -28.65 -2.59 -4.21
CA ILE A 407 -29.66 -1.58 -3.93
C ILE A 407 -30.12 -1.78 -2.49
N LEU A 408 -29.85 -0.81 -1.63
CA LEU A 408 -30.10 -0.87 -0.19
C LEU A 408 -31.11 0.19 0.24
N GLY A 409 -31.89 -0.10 1.28
CA GLY A 409 -32.57 0.93 2.08
C GLY A 409 -33.91 1.40 1.55
N GLY A 410 -34.85 0.49 1.29
CA GLY A 410 -36.25 0.86 1.17
C GLY A 410 -36.65 1.46 -0.18
N VAL A 411 -35.97 1.07 -1.26
CA VAL A 411 -36.21 1.60 -2.61
C VAL A 411 -37.46 0.93 -3.22
N PRO A 412 -38.43 1.69 -3.77
CA PRO A 412 -39.57 1.12 -4.50
C PRO A 412 -39.08 0.24 -5.63
N MET A 413 -39.78 -0.86 -5.88
CA MET A 413 -39.35 -1.82 -6.88
C MET A 413 -39.20 -1.22 -8.28
N GLU A 414 -40.12 -0.35 -8.67
CA GLU A 414 -40.06 0.33 -9.97
C GLU A 414 -38.76 1.13 -10.13
N GLN A 415 -38.34 1.82 -9.07
CA GLN A 415 -37.07 2.55 -9.05
C GLN A 415 -35.89 1.59 -9.13
N ALA A 416 -35.89 0.51 -8.35
CA ALA A 416 -34.84 -0.50 -8.42
C ALA A 416 -34.70 -1.08 -9.84
N LEU A 417 -35.82 -1.42 -10.49
CA LEU A 417 -35.85 -1.88 -11.88
C LEU A 417 -35.36 -0.82 -12.87
N GLN A 418 -35.73 0.45 -12.68
CA GLN A 418 -35.21 1.54 -13.50
C GLN A 418 -33.68 1.67 -13.41
N ALA A 419 -33.09 1.54 -12.21
CA ALA A 419 -31.63 1.52 -12.07
C ALA A 419 -31.00 0.33 -12.79
N ILE A 420 -31.56 -0.86 -12.61
CA ILE A 420 -31.06 -2.08 -13.25
C ILE A 420 -31.13 -1.93 -14.79
N LYS A 421 -32.27 -1.48 -15.32
CA LYS A 421 -32.47 -1.26 -16.76
C LYS A 421 -31.51 -0.24 -17.34
N ALA A 422 -31.18 0.80 -16.57
CA ALA A 422 -30.29 1.84 -17.03
C ALA A 422 -28.81 1.41 -17.10
N ILE A 423 -28.45 0.25 -16.56
CA ILE A 423 -27.14 -0.38 -16.79
C ILE A 423 -26.99 -0.84 -18.24
N GLY A 424 -28.10 -1.21 -18.89
CA GLY A 424 -28.16 -1.60 -20.30
C GLY A 424 -28.12 -3.12 -20.51
N PRO A 425 -28.83 -3.65 -21.53
CA PRO A 425 -28.93 -5.08 -21.79
C PRO A 425 -27.62 -5.73 -22.26
N GLU A 426 -26.65 -4.94 -22.71
CA GLU A 426 -25.33 -5.41 -23.14
C GLU A 426 -24.39 -5.76 -21.98
N ARG A 427 -24.80 -5.50 -20.75
CA ARG A 427 -24.00 -5.74 -19.55
C ARG A 427 -24.33 -7.11 -18.94
N GLU A 428 -23.31 -7.69 -18.32
CA GLU A 428 -23.42 -8.90 -17.53
C GLU A 428 -23.11 -8.56 -16.06
N LEU A 429 -24.06 -8.85 -15.18
CA LEU A 429 -23.92 -8.71 -13.73
C LEU A 429 -23.84 -10.10 -13.10
N ASP A 430 -22.82 -10.30 -12.28
CA ASP A 430 -22.65 -11.52 -11.50
C ASP A 430 -23.66 -11.58 -10.36
N LEU A 431 -23.94 -10.44 -9.73
CA LEU A 431 -24.85 -10.35 -8.59
C LEU A 431 -25.63 -9.03 -8.59
N VAL A 432 -26.96 -9.13 -8.47
CA VAL A 432 -27.84 -8.02 -8.11
C VAL A 432 -28.43 -8.32 -6.74
N THR A 433 -28.14 -7.48 -5.76
CA THR A 433 -28.78 -7.50 -4.45
C THR A 433 -29.74 -6.33 -4.36
N ALA A 434 -30.98 -6.58 -3.95
CA ALA A 434 -31.99 -5.55 -3.76
C ALA A 434 -32.68 -5.78 -2.42
N SER A 435 -32.21 -5.06 -1.39
CA SER A 435 -32.63 -5.25 -0.01
C SER A 435 -33.73 -4.28 0.39
N VAL A 436 -34.76 -4.80 1.05
CA VAL A 436 -35.88 -4.07 1.64
C VAL A 436 -36.68 -3.34 0.56
N ILE A 437 -37.18 -4.09 -0.41
CA ILE A 437 -38.08 -3.56 -1.43
C ILE A 437 -39.52 -3.71 -0.93
N TRP A 438 -40.31 -2.65 -1.11
CA TRP A 438 -41.76 -2.65 -0.86
C TRP A 438 -42.50 -2.22 -2.11
N GLY A 439 -43.65 -2.84 -2.37
CA GLY A 439 -44.59 -2.40 -3.39
C GLY A 439 -45.19 -1.04 -3.04
N GLU A 440 -45.56 -0.24 -4.04
CA GLU A 440 -46.24 1.03 -3.84
C GLU A 440 -47.69 0.80 -3.35
N GLY A 441 -47.86 0.57 -2.05
CA GLY A 441 -49.11 0.83 -1.32
C GLY A 441 -50.39 0.08 -1.71
N SER A 442 -50.41 -0.76 -2.74
CA SER A 442 -51.64 -1.44 -3.19
C SER A 442 -51.79 -2.90 -2.72
N GLY A 443 -50.75 -3.49 -2.13
CA GLY A 443 -50.74 -4.91 -1.80
C GLY A 443 -50.59 -5.83 -3.02
N ASP A 444 -50.45 -5.26 -4.22
CA ASP A 444 -50.17 -6.03 -5.42
C ASP A 444 -48.74 -6.58 -5.39
N ALA A 445 -48.59 -7.79 -5.91
CA ALA A 445 -47.28 -8.41 -6.10
C ALA A 445 -46.40 -7.55 -7.03
N ILE A 446 -45.09 -7.65 -6.84
CA ILE A 446 -44.13 -7.00 -7.74
C ILE A 446 -44.40 -7.51 -9.16
N ASP A 447 -44.72 -6.63 -10.12
CA ASP A 447 -44.86 -6.97 -11.55
C ASP A 447 -43.74 -6.29 -12.37
N ILE A 448 -42.87 -7.09 -13.00
CA ILE A 448 -41.88 -6.60 -13.97
C ILE A 448 -42.57 -6.31 -15.32
N GLY A 449 -43.68 -6.98 -15.65
CA GLY A 449 -44.44 -6.77 -16.88
C GLY A 449 -43.57 -6.74 -18.14
N GLU A 450 -43.86 -5.78 -19.04
CA GLU A 450 -43.10 -5.52 -20.28
C GLU A 450 -41.71 -4.90 -20.03
N GLN A 451 -41.31 -4.63 -18.78
CA GLN A 451 -40.01 -4.01 -18.47
C GLN A 451 -38.84 -5.00 -18.53
N ALA A 452 -39.11 -6.30 -18.69
CA ALA A 452 -38.06 -7.33 -18.84
C ALA A 452 -37.14 -7.04 -20.04
N ASP A 453 -37.71 -6.47 -21.11
CA ASP A 453 -36.94 -6.02 -22.27
C ASP A 453 -36.05 -4.82 -21.88
N GLY A 454 -34.73 -5.07 -21.90
CA GLY A 454 -33.69 -4.07 -21.63
C GLY A 454 -32.95 -4.26 -20.30
N LEU A 455 -33.23 -5.32 -19.53
CA LEU A 455 -32.44 -5.66 -18.35
C LEU A 455 -31.09 -6.30 -18.76
N PRO A 456 -30.00 -6.05 -18.00
CA PRO A 456 -28.73 -6.76 -18.18
C PRO A 456 -28.88 -8.25 -17.89
N CYS A 457 -27.96 -9.06 -18.40
CA CYS A 457 -27.87 -10.47 -18.01
C CYS A 457 -27.43 -10.55 -16.55
N ILE A 458 -28.22 -11.20 -15.70
CA ILE A 458 -27.96 -11.28 -14.25
C ILE A 458 -27.79 -12.75 -13.85
N THR A 459 -26.62 -13.10 -13.34
CA THR A 459 -26.30 -14.47 -12.93
C THR A 459 -26.94 -14.84 -11.59
N ARG A 460 -26.87 -13.93 -10.61
CA ARG A 460 -27.45 -14.12 -9.27
C ARG A 460 -28.31 -12.91 -8.91
N LEU A 461 -29.53 -13.17 -8.46
CA LEU A 461 -30.46 -12.14 -7.99
C LEU A 461 -30.85 -12.46 -6.54
N LEU A 462 -30.44 -11.59 -5.61
CA LEU A 462 -30.84 -11.63 -4.21
C LEU A 462 -31.82 -10.49 -3.95
N VAL A 463 -33.03 -10.83 -3.52
CA VAL A 463 -34.07 -9.84 -3.20
C VAL A 463 -34.52 -10.07 -1.78
N ASP A 464 -34.44 -9.03 -0.94
CA ASP A 464 -35.10 -9.03 0.37
C ASP A 464 -36.44 -8.31 0.23
N LEU A 465 -37.51 -9.10 0.23
CA LEU A 465 -38.87 -8.58 0.15
C LEU A 465 -39.38 -8.24 1.54
N THR A 466 -39.97 -7.05 1.67
CA THR A 466 -40.75 -6.71 2.86
C THR A 466 -42.24 -6.70 2.53
N VAL A 467 -43.00 -7.54 3.23
CA VAL A 467 -44.45 -7.64 3.06
C VAL A 467 -45.12 -6.38 3.62
N PRO A 468 -45.91 -5.63 2.81
CA PRO A 468 -46.62 -4.46 3.30
C PRO A 468 -47.64 -4.80 4.40
N ALA A 469 -47.82 -3.89 5.35
CA ALA A 469 -48.87 -4.02 6.36
C ALA A 469 -50.25 -4.11 5.69
N GLY A 470 -51.04 -5.11 6.09
CA GLY A 470 -52.39 -5.36 5.56
C GLY A 470 -52.47 -6.42 4.45
N VAL A 471 -51.34 -6.96 3.97
CA VAL A 471 -51.34 -8.15 3.10
C VAL A 471 -51.65 -9.39 3.95
N SER A 472 -52.82 -9.99 3.73
CA SER A 472 -53.29 -11.13 4.53
C SER A 472 -52.58 -12.45 4.24
N ASP A 473 -51.97 -12.56 3.05
CA ASP A 473 -51.22 -13.75 2.63
C ASP A 473 -49.82 -13.35 2.15
N SER A 474 -48.87 -13.33 3.10
CA SER A 474 -47.47 -13.01 2.83
C SER A 474 -46.78 -14.01 1.90
N VAL A 475 -47.23 -15.27 1.91
CA VAL A 475 -46.68 -16.34 1.07
C VAL A 475 -47.12 -16.15 -0.37
N GLU A 476 -48.41 -15.91 -0.61
CA GLU A 476 -48.92 -15.62 -1.94
C GLU A 476 -48.25 -14.37 -2.52
N PHE A 477 -48.10 -13.31 -1.72
CA PHE A 477 -47.39 -12.10 -2.13
C PHE A 477 -45.93 -12.39 -2.54
N ALA A 478 -45.19 -13.16 -1.75
CA ALA A 478 -43.82 -13.55 -2.06
C ALA A 478 -43.74 -14.42 -3.32
N CYS A 479 -44.63 -15.41 -3.46
CA CYS A 479 -44.69 -16.28 -4.63
C CYS A 479 -45.03 -15.51 -5.91
N LEU A 480 -46.00 -14.60 -5.88
CA LEU A 480 -46.35 -13.78 -7.03
C LEU A 480 -45.22 -12.81 -7.40
N SER A 481 -44.59 -12.19 -6.40
CA SER A 481 -43.46 -11.28 -6.61
C SER A 481 -42.27 -12.00 -7.24
N MET A 482 -41.94 -13.20 -6.74
CA MET A 482 -40.93 -14.04 -7.38
C MET A 482 -41.34 -14.44 -8.80
N ARG A 483 -42.58 -14.87 -9.04
CA ARG A 483 -43.03 -15.28 -10.39
C ARG A 483 -42.87 -14.19 -11.43
N SER A 484 -43.08 -12.93 -11.04
CA SER A 484 -42.86 -11.81 -11.94
C SER A 484 -41.36 -11.48 -12.11
N LEU A 485 -40.56 -11.59 -11.04
CA LEU A 485 -39.09 -11.54 -11.13
C LEU A 485 -38.52 -12.62 -12.08
N LEU A 486 -39.20 -13.76 -12.22
CA LEU A 486 -38.86 -14.85 -13.15
C LEU A 486 -39.15 -14.56 -14.63
N GLY A 487 -39.77 -13.43 -14.93
CA GLY A 487 -39.85 -12.93 -16.31
C GLY A 487 -38.49 -12.58 -16.92
N MET A 488 -37.42 -12.53 -16.11
CA MET A 488 -36.13 -11.94 -16.50
C MET A 488 -35.23 -12.79 -17.43
N ASP A 489 -35.36 -14.13 -17.50
CA ASP A 489 -34.74 -14.98 -18.54
C ASP A 489 -35.23 -16.44 -18.43
N ALA A 490 -35.11 -17.23 -19.52
CA ALA A 490 -35.43 -18.65 -19.57
C ALA A 490 -34.50 -19.53 -18.72
N HIS A 491 -33.24 -19.14 -18.49
CA HIS A 491 -32.26 -19.95 -17.75
C HIS A 491 -32.57 -19.98 -16.24
N THR A 492 -33.00 -18.85 -15.66
CA THR A 492 -33.36 -18.68 -14.25
C THR A 492 -34.70 -19.33 -13.88
N ARG A 493 -35.57 -19.55 -14.87
CA ARG A 493 -36.94 -20.08 -14.70
C ARG A 493 -36.99 -21.48 -14.09
N SER A 494 -36.11 -22.40 -14.53
CA SER A 494 -36.19 -23.81 -14.11
C SER A 494 -35.83 -24.06 -12.63
N LEU A 495 -34.92 -23.26 -12.09
CA LEU A 495 -34.42 -23.41 -10.72
C LEU A 495 -35.38 -22.81 -9.68
N LEU A 496 -36.16 -21.81 -10.08
CA LEU A 496 -37.14 -21.16 -9.22
C LEU A 496 -38.55 -21.76 -9.29
N GLU A 497 -38.89 -22.54 -10.33
CA GLU A 497 -40.06 -23.43 -10.26
C GLU A 497 -39.94 -24.40 -9.08
N SER A 498 -38.72 -24.86 -8.79
CA SER A 498 -38.43 -25.69 -7.60
C SER A 498 -38.58 -24.91 -6.29
N ALA A 499 -38.33 -23.60 -6.31
CA ALA A 499 -38.41 -22.71 -5.15
C ALA A 499 -39.84 -22.36 -4.76
N VAL A 500 -40.66 -22.05 -5.77
CA VAL A 500 -42.11 -21.87 -5.63
C VAL A 500 -42.71 -23.17 -5.09
N GLN A 501 -42.29 -24.33 -5.57
CA GLN A 501 -42.70 -25.62 -5.02
C GLN A 501 -42.26 -25.81 -3.55
N ILE A 502 -41.07 -25.37 -3.17
CA ILE A 502 -40.59 -25.42 -1.77
C ILE A 502 -41.41 -24.48 -0.88
N LEU A 503 -41.72 -23.26 -1.31
CA LEU A 503 -42.54 -22.31 -0.55
C LEU A 503 -44.00 -22.75 -0.46
N ASP A 504 -44.58 -23.25 -1.55
CA ASP A 504 -45.92 -23.83 -1.57
C ASP A 504 -46.00 -25.07 -0.66
N ALA A 505 -44.92 -25.86 -0.55
CA ALA A 505 -44.83 -27.03 0.34
C ALA A 505 -44.49 -26.66 1.80
N ALA A 506 -43.76 -25.57 2.02
CA ALA A 506 -43.36 -25.06 3.33
C ALA A 506 -44.40 -24.14 3.97
N ALA A 507 -45.59 -24.01 3.38
CA ALA A 507 -46.73 -23.32 3.94
C ALA A 507 -47.63 -24.26 4.79
N PRO A 508 -47.35 -24.50 6.08
CA PRO A 508 -48.39 -24.79 7.06
C PRO A 508 -48.85 -23.50 7.74
N ALA A 509 -50.03 -23.57 8.36
CA ALA A 509 -50.82 -22.50 9.00
C ALA A 509 -50.14 -21.68 10.14
N GLN A 510 -48.81 -21.64 10.24
CA GLN A 510 -48.07 -20.94 11.30
C GLN A 510 -47.43 -19.61 10.88
N LEU A 511 -47.46 -19.22 9.59
CA LEU A 511 -47.12 -17.85 9.16
C LEU A 511 -48.31 -16.89 9.30
N GLY A 512 -49.07 -17.00 10.41
CA GLY A 512 -50.17 -16.10 10.69
C GLY A 512 -49.67 -14.68 10.94
N SER A 513 -49.96 -13.75 10.01
CA SER A 513 -49.76 -12.30 10.12
C SER A 513 -48.44 -11.89 10.74
N VAL A 514 -47.35 -12.02 9.98
CA VAL A 514 -46.00 -11.75 10.46
C VAL A 514 -45.41 -10.56 9.70
N GLU A 515 -45.78 -9.35 10.14
CA GLU A 515 -45.16 -8.10 9.71
C GLU A 515 -43.65 -8.15 10.01
N GLY A 516 -42.79 -7.79 9.06
CA GLY A 516 -41.33 -7.80 9.26
C GLY A 516 -40.60 -9.11 8.90
N THR A 517 -41.24 -10.07 8.23
CA THR A 517 -40.54 -11.25 7.69
C THR A 517 -39.73 -10.89 6.45
N ILE A 518 -38.42 -11.18 6.48
CA ILE A 518 -37.49 -11.04 5.36
C ILE A 518 -37.39 -12.40 4.66
N ILE A 519 -37.72 -12.47 3.37
CA ILE A 519 -37.47 -13.67 2.56
C ILE A 519 -36.27 -13.37 1.66
N GLY A 520 -35.12 -13.95 1.97
CA GLY A 520 -33.93 -13.92 1.14
C GLY A 520 -33.90 -15.13 0.21
N CYS A 521 -33.64 -14.92 -1.07
CA CYS A 521 -33.38 -15.98 -2.04
C CYS A 521 -31.94 -15.86 -2.54
N ASP A 522 -31.15 -16.92 -2.41
CA ASP A 522 -29.78 -17.01 -2.91
C ASP A 522 -29.67 -18.13 -3.93
N GLN A 523 -29.06 -17.86 -5.08
CA GLN A 523 -28.79 -18.86 -6.10
C GLN A 523 -27.27 -19.03 -6.22
N ASP A 524 -26.76 -20.24 -5.96
CA ASP A 524 -25.35 -20.58 -6.10
C ASP A 524 -25.19 -21.94 -6.80
N ASP A 525 -24.39 -22.01 -7.86
CA ASP A 525 -24.09 -23.22 -8.65
C ASP A 525 -25.33 -24.09 -9.03
N GLY A 526 -26.41 -23.44 -9.46
CA GLY A 526 -27.66 -24.12 -9.82
C GLY A 526 -28.51 -24.61 -8.65
N LYS A 527 -28.21 -24.17 -7.42
CA LYS A 527 -29.01 -24.43 -6.22
C LYS A 527 -29.62 -23.13 -5.70
N LEU A 528 -30.93 -23.11 -5.49
CA LEU A 528 -31.60 -22.00 -4.82
C LEU A 528 -31.74 -22.30 -3.31
N THR A 529 -31.34 -21.35 -2.48
CA THR A 529 -31.55 -21.30 -1.04
C THR A 529 -32.54 -20.19 -0.73
N ILE A 530 -33.66 -20.51 -0.09
CA ILE A 530 -34.63 -19.52 0.40
C ILE A 530 -34.52 -19.49 1.92
N ALA A 531 -34.22 -18.32 2.48
CA ALA A 531 -34.15 -18.08 3.91
C ALA A 531 -35.26 -17.11 4.30
N ALA A 532 -36.16 -17.51 5.19
CA ALA A 532 -37.08 -16.59 5.84
C ALA A 532 -36.50 -16.21 7.21
N THR A 533 -36.17 -14.94 7.40
CA THR A 533 -35.67 -14.40 8.66
C THR A 533 -36.71 -13.45 9.22
N HIS A 534 -37.22 -13.75 10.42
CA HIS A 534 -38.19 -12.89 11.09
C HIS A 534 -37.48 -12.00 12.12
N ASP A 535 -37.57 -10.68 11.96
CA ASP A 535 -37.06 -9.73 12.94
C ASP A 535 -38.17 -9.40 13.96
N SER A 536 -38.02 -9.89 15.19
CA SER A 536 -39.03 -9.69 16.26
C SER A 536 -38.88 -8.38 17.04
N GLY A 537 -37.90 -7.53 16.68
CA GLY A 537 -37.54 -6.34 17.45
C GLY A 537 -36.66 -6.63 18.67
#